data_AF-A0A6H2NV15-F1
#
_entry.id   AF-A0A6H2NV15-F1
#
_cell.length_a   1.000
_cell.length_b   1.000
_cell.length_c   1.000
_cell.angle_alpha   90.00
_cell.angle_beta   90.00
_cell.angle_gamma   90.00
#
_symmetry.space_group_name_H-M   'P 1'
#
loop_
_entity.id
_entity.type
_entity.pdbx_description
1 polymer ?
#
loop_
_entity_poly.entity_id
_entity_poly.type
_entity_poly.pdbx_seq_one_letter_code
_entity_poly.pdbx_strand_id
1 'polypeptide(L)'
;GQIAHFDMEKEFELYRIRNAINYHLKSIPIVVLNAEVVDDAFHARFSAKKRYYEYRIVNRYAPAALETGYVWQVFNPLDVNIMREAAKHLLGKHDFSSFRSKDCQAANPMRTIDDIDIIQNGNHIHIKISAISFLHNQVRIIVGTLVEFGKNRTNPQEMLNILNQCKRNAAGVTAPPFGLYLVKIDY
;
A
#
# COMPACT_ATOMS: atom_id res chain seq x y z
N GLY A 1 -7.86 -3.05 6.99
CA GLY A 1 -7.69 -4.51 7.14
C GLY A 1 -6.40 -4.90 7.82
N GLN A 2 -5.97 -4.20 8.86
CA GLN A 2 -4.86 -4.68 9.69
C GLN A 2 -5.34 -5.80 10.61
N ILE A 3 -4.50 -6.79 10.86
CA ILE A 3 -4.79 -7.92 11.75
C ILE A 3 -3.66 -8.07 12.77
N ALA A 4 -4.05 -8.37 14.01
CA ALA A 4 -3.15 -8.71 15.10
C ALA A 4 -3.67 -9.99 15.78
N HIS A 5 -2.78 -10.71 16.46
CA HIS A 5 -3.13 -11.86 17.30
C HIS A 5 -2.43 -11.70 18.65
N PHE A 6 -3.02 -12.30 19.67
CA PHE A 6 -2.50 -12.35 21.03
C PHE A 6 -3.14 -13.52 21.77
N ASP A 7 -2.43 -14.02 22.76
CA ASP A 7 -2.90 -15.12 23.58
C ASP A 7 -3.64 -14.59 24.80
N MET A 8 -4.66 -15.33 25.25
CA MET A 8 -5.42 -15.03 26.46
C MET A 8 -5.52 -16.26 27.35
N GLU A 9 -5.25 -16.08 28.64
CA GLU A 9 -5.42 -17.16 29.63
C GLU A 9 -6.88 -17.43 29.97
N LYS A 10 -7.75 -16.41 29.86
CA LYS A 10 -9.16 -16.49 30.21
C LYS A 10 -10.02 -16.35 28.97
N GLU A 11 -11.03 -17.19 28.88
CA GLU A 11 -12.03 -17.12 27.84
C GLU A 11 -13.06 -16.02 28.14
N PHE A 12 -13.35 -15.24 27.11
CA PHE A 12 -14.45 -14.27 27.11
C PHE A 12 -15.20 -14.37 25.79
N GLU A 13 -16.48 -14.04 25.82
CA GLU A 13 -17.26 -13.81 24.62
C GLU A 13 -16.55 -12.79 23.71
N LEU A 14 -16.37 -13.12 22.43
CA LEU A 14 -15.58 -12.33 21.48
C LEU A 14 -16.04 -10.86 21.38
N TYR A 15 -17.36 -10.62 21.45
CA TYR A 15 -17.89 -9.25 21.43
C TYR A 15 -17.46 -8.43 22.66
N ARG A 16 -17.25 -9.07 23.83
CA ARG A 16 -16.79 -8.40 25.05
C ARG A 16 -15.34 -7.96 24.89
N ILE A 17 -14.48 -8.81 24.33
CA ILE A 17 -13.08 -8.48 24.02
C ILE A 17 -13.03 -7.26 23.10
N ARG A 18 -13.74 -7.32 21.97
CA ARG A 18 -13.81 -6.22 21.00
C ARG A 18 -14.27 -4.90 21.66
N ASN A 19 -15.39 -4.94 22.38
CA ASN A 19 -15.98 -3.75 22.97
C ASN A 19 -15.12 -3.18 24.10
N ALA A 20 -14.50 -4.03 24.92
CA ALA A 20 -13.59 -3.59 25.99
C ALA A 20 -12.36 -2.91 25.42
N ILE A 21 -11.69 -3.49 24.41
CA ILE A 21 -10.54 -2.87 23.75
C ILE A 21 -10.95 -1.51 23.17
N ASN A 22 -12.07 -1.44 22.44
CA ASN A 22 -12.57 -0.17 21.88
C ASN A 22 -12.87 0.87 22.96
N TYR A 23 -13.42 0.47 24.11
CA TYR A 23 -13.66 1.38 25.23
C TYR A 23 -12.36 2.00 25.75
N HIS A 24 -11.30 1.20 25.89
CA HIS A 24 -9.99 1.67 26.34
C HIS A 24 -9.23 2.47 25.28
N LEU A 25 -9.50 2.23 23.99
CA LEU A 25 -8.88 2.96 22.88
C LEU A 25 -9.60 4.26 22.50
N LYS A 26 -10.70 4.64 23.15
CA LYS A 26 -11.56 5.78 22.74
C LYS A 26 -10.86 7.13 22.55
N SER A 27 -9.70 7.35 23.17
CA SER A 27 -8.90 8.58 23.01
C SER A 27 -7.86 8.50 21.89
N ILE A 28 -7.74 7.36 21.22
CA ILE A 28 -6.75 7.08 20.17
C ILE A 28 -7.55 6.70 18.90
N PRO A 29 -7.16 7.15 17.70
CA PRO A 29 -7.89 6.84 16.47
C PRO A 29 -7.65 5.40 15.98
N ILE A 30 -7.92 4.41 16.83
CA ILE A 30 -7.79 2.98 16.55
C ILE A 30 -9.08 2.28 16.98
N VAL A 31 -9.62 1.45 16.10
CA VAL A 31 -10.86 0.70 16.33
C VAL A 31 -10.66 -0.76 15.96
N VAL A 32 -11.06 -1.65 16.87
CA VAL A 32 -11.18 -3.10 16.63
C VAL A 32 -12.55 -3.38 16.01
N LEU A 33 -12.54 -3.88 14.77
CA LEU A 33 -13.76 -4.17 14.02
C LEU A 33 -14.37 -5.52 14.39
N ASN A 34 -13.52 -6.54 14.56
CA ASN A 34 -13.94 -7.91 14.86
C ASN A 34 -12.90 -8.62 15.73
N ALA A 35 -13.32 -9.70 16.39
CA ALA A 35 -12.46 -10.66 17.09
C ALA A 35 -12.93 -12.08 16.74
N GLU A 36 -11.99 -13.01 16.60
CA GLU A 36 -12.24 -14.40 16.21
C GLU A 36 -11.26 -15.32 16.93
N VAL A 37 -11.69 -16.53 17.29
CA VAL A 37 -10.80 -17.59 17.79
C VAL A 37 -10.10 -18.22 16.60
N VAL A 38 -8.79 -18.39 16.70
CA VAL A 38 -7.95 -18.97 15.65
C VAL A 38 -7.26 -20.23 16.17
N ASP A 39 -6.74 -21.04 15.26
CA ASP A 39 -5.90 -22.21 15.58
C ASP A 39 -4.60 -21.77 16.28
N ASP A 40 -4.08 -22.60 17.18
CA ASP A 40 -2.85 -22.32 17.95
C ASP A 40 -1.61 -22.12 17.06
N ALA A 41 -1.61 -22.67 15.83
CA ALA A 41 -0.53 -22.46 14.87
C ALA A 41 -0.66 -21.13 14.08
N PHE A 42 -1.76 -20.39 14.25
CA PHE A 42 -1.97 -19.14 13.55
C PHE A 42 -1.00 -18.05 14.01
N HIS A 43 -0.42 -17.33 13.05
CA HIS A 43 0.37 -16.15 13.33
C HIS A 43 0.04 -15.03 12.34
N ALA A 44 -0.49 -13.91 12.82
CA ALA A 44 -1.01 -12.82 11.98
C ALA A 44 -0.02 -12.33 10.91
N ARG A 45 1.29 -12.42 11.17
CA ARG A 45 2.34 -12.06 10.19
C ARG A 45 2.70 -13.20 9.23
N PHE A 46 2.91 -14.42 9.74
CA PHE A 46 3.59 -15.50 9.02
C PHE A 46 2.59 -16.38 8.27
N SER A 47 1.36 -16.50 8.77
CA SER A 47 0.26 -17.18 8.08
C SER A 47 -0.34 -16.35 6.93
N ALA A 48 0.00 -15.06 6.83
CA ALA A 48 -0.53 -14.18 5.79
C ALA A 48 -0.01 -14.56 4.40
N LYS A 49 -0.94 -14.92 3.50
CA LYS A 49 -0.68 -15.31 2.11
C LYS A 49 -0.59 -14.12 1.16
N LYS A 50 -1.37 -13.06 1.41
CA LYS A 50 -1.42 -11.90 0.52
C LYS A 50 -1.82 -10.63 1.27
N ARG A 51 -1.24 -9.49 0.88
CA ARG A 51 -1.54 -8.17 1.44
C ARG A 51 -2.00 -7.25 0.32
N TYR A 52 -3.06 -6.50 0.58
CA TYR A 52 -3.66 -5.58 -0.37
C TYR A 52 -3.52 -4.16 0.16
N TYR A 53 -2.91 -3.31 -0.65
CA TYR A 53 -2.82 -1.89 -0.40
C TYR A 53 -3.63 -1.11 -1.43
N GLU A 54 -4.20 0.00 -0.99
CA GLU A 54 -4.78 1.03 -1.85
C GLU A 54 -4.07 2.35 -1.55
N TYR A 55 -3.63 3.04 -2.60
CA TYR A 55 -3.15 4.41 -2.49
C TYR A 55 -4.14 5.36 -3.16
N ARG A 56 -4.53 6.41 -2.45
CA ARG A 56 -5.55 7.38 -2.89
C ARG A 56 -4.95 8.71 -3.28
N ILE A 57 -5.28 9.15 -4.49
CA ILE A 57 -4.86 10.43 -5.08
C ILE A 57 -6.11 11.21 -5.47
N VAL A 58 -6.08 12.52 -5.23
CA VAL A 58 -7.03 13.47 -5.81
C VAL A 58 -6.27 14.35 -6.80
N ASN A 59 -6.63 14.25 -8.08
CA ASN A 59 -5.99 14.96 -9.18
C ASN A 59 -6.83 16.14 -9.66
N ARG A 60 -6.71 17.28 -8.97
CA ARG A 60 -7.35 18.55 -9.33
C ARG A 60 -6.67 19.73 -8.63
N TYR A 61 -6.95 20.94 -9.11
CA TYR A 61 -6.46 22.18 -8.50
C TYR A 61 -7.12 22.52 -7.17
N ALA A 62 -8.45 22.37 -7.09
CA ALA A 62 -9.21 22.72 -5.89
C ALA A 62 -8.82 21.82 -4.69
N PRO A 63 -8.48 22.40 -3.52
CA PRO A 63 -8.08 21.63 -2.33
C PRO A 63 -9.05 20.51 -1.95
N ALA A 64 -8.51 19.38 -1.50
CA ALA A 64 -9.29 18.24 -1.00
C ALA A 64 -9.65 18.42 0.49
N ALA A 65 -10.29 19.53 0.86
CA ALA A 65 -10.47 19.97 2.25
C ALA A 65 -11.04 18.87 3.19
N LEU A 66 -12.10 18.18 2.77
CA LEU A 66 -12.74 17.10 3.54
C LEU A 66 -11.89 15.81 3.64
N GLU A 67 -10.95 15.63 2.72
CA GLU A 67 -10.08 14.45 2.63
C GLU A 67 -8.63 14.77 3.06
N THR A 68 -8.44 15.91 3.73
CA THR A 68 -7.12 16.34 4.22
C THR A 68 -6.54 15.28 5.15
N GLY A 69 -5.32 14.83 4.85
CA GLY A 69 -4.68 13.75 5.60
C GLY A 69 -5.17 12.35 5.25
N TYR A 70 -5.99 12.20 4.21
CA TYR A 70 -6.49 10.91 3.73
C TYR A 70 -6.14 10.61 2.26
N VAL A 71 -5.81 11.63 1.46
CA VAL A 71 -5.48 11.49 0.04
C VAL A 71 -4.27 12.34 -0.32
N TRP A 72 -3.46 11.90 -1.28
CA TRP A 72 -2.44 12.75 -1.88
C TRP A 72 -3.04 13.65 -2.94
N GLN A 73 -3.06 14.95 -2.70
CA GLN A 73 -3.45 15.91 -3.73
C GLN A 73 -2.30 16.15 -4.72
N VAL A 74 -2.57 15.87 -5.99
CA VAL A 74 -1.65 16.15 -7.11
C VAL A 74 -2.29 17.20 -8.01
N PHE A 75 -1.66 18.36 -8.10
CA PHE A 75 -2.22 19.51 -8.84
C PHE A 75 -2.02 19.39 -10.36
N ASN A 76 -0.90 18.84 -10.81
CA ASN A 76 -0.64 18.65 -12.24
C ASN A 76 -1.56 17.57 -12.80
N PRO A 77 -2.21 17.78 -13.96
CA PRO A 77 -2.99 16.74 -14.63
C PRO A 77 -2.16 15.47 -14.85
N LEU A 78 -2.72 14.31 -14.53
CA LEU A 78 -2.07 13.01 -14.70
C LEU A 78 -2.68 12.25 -15.88
N ASP A 79 -1.81 11.72 -16.74
CA ASP A 79 -2.21 10.74 -17.75
C ASP A 79 -2.31 9.34 -17.12
N VAL A 80 -3.53 8.97 -16.72
CA VAL A 80 -3.78 7.68 -16.04
C VAL A 80 -3.53 6.49 -16.95
N ASN A 81 -3.66 6.64 -18.28
CA ASN A 81 -3.38 5.54 -19.19
C ASN A 81 -1.88 5.24 -19.23
N ILE A 82 -1.03 6.28 -19.26
CA ILE A 82 0.42 6.09 -19.11
C ILE A 82 0.77 5.41 -17.78
N MET A 83 0.13 5.82 -16.68
CA MET A 83 0.32 5.18 -15.38
C MET A 83 -0.06 3.70 -15.41
N ARG A 84 -1.19 3.34 -16.06
CA ARG A 84 -1.65 1.94 -16.20
C ARG A 84 -0.67 1.11 -17.01
N GLU A 85 -0.22 1.60 -18.16
CA GLU A 85 0.76 0.89 -18.99
C GLU A 85 2.08 0.70 -18.25
N ALA A 86 2.55 1.73 -17.52
CA ALA A 86 3.78 1.63 -16.75
C ALA A 86 3.65 0.62 -15.60
N ALA A 87 2.48 0.57 -14.94
CA ALA A 87 2.22 -0.33 -13.82
C ALA A 87 2.27 -1.81 -14.22
N LYS A 88 1.87 -2.17 -15.45
CA LYS A 88 1.91 -3.56 -15.94
C LYS A 88 3.32 -4.17 -15.88
N HIS A 89 4.35 -3.35 -16.10
CA HIS A 89 5.76 -3.80 -16.04
C HIS A 89 6.22 -4.21 -14.63
N LEU A 90 5.47 -3.84 -13.59
CA LEU A 90 5.76 -4.20 -12.19
C LEU A 90 5.22 -5.58 -11.81
N LEU A 91 4.31 -6.17 -12.60
CA LEU A 91 3.70 -7.47 -12.33
C LEU A 91 4.73 -8.60 -12.40
N GLY A 92 4.57 -9.59 -11.52
CA GLY A 92 5.47 -10.74 -11.44
C GLY A 92 6.67 -10.49 -10.54
N LYS A 93 7.70 -11.33 -10.71
CA LYS A 93 8.85 -11.43 -9.81
C LYS A 93 10.03 -10.61 -10.32
N HIS A 94 10.44 -9.59 -9.56
CA HIS A 94 11.53 -8.69 -9.91
C HIS A 94 12.44 -8.38 -8.73
N ASP A 95 13.62 -7.85 -9.02
CA ASP A 95 14.43 -7.12 -8.04
C ASP A 95 13.84 -5.71 -7.85
N PHE A 96 13.29 -5.45 -6.67
CA PHE A 96 12.69 -4.16 -6.35
C PHE A 96 13.63 -3.19 -5.63
N SER A 97 14.95 -3.33 -5.80
CA SER A 97 15.95 -2.44 -5.19
C SER A 97 15.75 -0.96 -5.57
N SER A 98 15.29 -0.66 -6.79
CA SER A 98 14.91 0.71 -7.18
C SER A 98 13.72 1.25 -6.38
N PHE A 99 12.88 0.38 -5.84
CA PHE A 99 11.70 0.70 -5.04
C PHE A 99 11.91 0.38 -3.56
N ARG A 100 13.15 0.46 -3.07
CA ARG A 100 13.53 0.11 -1.70
C ARG A 100 14.10 1.32 -0.96
N SER A 101 13.55 1.64 0.22
CA SER A 101 14.19 2.64 1.10
C SER A 101 15.53 2.16 1.64
N LYS A 102 16.46 3.11 1.89
CA LYS A 102 17.78 2.81 2.49
C LYS A 102 17.67 2.09 3.83
N ASP A 103 16.67 2.46 4.64
CA ASP A 103 16.43 1.86 5.96
C ASP A 103 15.73 0.49 5.90
N CYS A 104 15.63 -0.13 4.72
CA CYS A 104 14.98 -1.42 4.58
C CYS A 104 15.89 -2.53 5.12
N GLN A 105 15.44 -3.22 6.16
CA GLN A 105 16.14 -4.33 6.82
C GLN A 105 16.01 -5.68 6.10
N ALA A 106 15.18 -5.78 5.06
CA ALA A 106 14.98 -7.04 4.35
C ALA A 106 16.25 -7.47 3.60
N ALA A 107 16.79 -8.67 3.86
CA ALA A 107 18.01 -9.12 3.19
C ALA A 107 17.84 -9.23 1.67
N ASN A 108 16.70 -9.76 1.20
CA ASN A 108 16.43 -10.01 -0.21
C ASN A 108 15.47 -8.96 -0.80
N PRO A 109 15.85 -8.24 -1.89
CA PRO A 109 14.98 -7.27 -2.58
C PRO A 109 14.00 -7.92 -3.58
N MET A 110 14.11 -9.23 -3.85
CA MET A 110 13.22 -9.93 -4.76
C MET A 110 11.80 -9.97 -4.20
N ARG A 111 10.83 -9.43 -4.92
CA ARG A 111 9.40 -9.51 -4.58
C ARG A 111 8.59 -9.89 -5.80
N THR A 112 7.40 -10.41 -5.55
CA THR A 112 6.41 -10.70 -6.58
C THR A 112 5.22 -9.78 -6.35
N ILE A 113 4.89 -8.93 -7.32
CA ILE A 113 3.62 -8.22 -7.32
C ILE A 113 2.61 -9.11 -8.06
N ASP A 114 1.57 -9.50 -7.34
CA ASP A 114 0.56 -10.42 -7.87
C ASP A 114 -0.48 -9.68 -8.71
N ASP A 115 -0.83 -8.46 -8.30
CA ASP A 115 -1.82 -7.63 -8.97
C ASP A 115 -1.54 -6.14 -8.74
N ILE A 116 -1.77 -5.32 -9.75
CA ILE A 116 -1.74 -3.86 -9.68
C ILE A 116 -2.76 -3.29 -10.65
N ASP A 117 -3.62 -2.42 -10.14
CA ASP A 117 -4.68 -1.77 -10.91
C ASP A 117 -4.80 -0.29 -10.56
N ILE A 118 -5.21 0.53 -11.53
CA ILE A 118 -5.38 1.97 -11.37
C ILE A 118 -6.78 2.36 -11.83
N ILE A 119 -7.63 2.67 -10.87
CA ILE A 119 -9.03 3.04 -11.07
C ILE A 119 -9.16 4.55 -10.97
N GLN A 120 -9.77 5.17 -11.97
CA GLN A 120 -10.05 6.60 -11.97
C GLN A 120 -11.57 6.83 -11.96
N ASN A 121 -12.02 7.61 -10.98
CA ASN A 121 -13.41 8.03 -10.83
C ASN A 121 -13.44 9.56 -10.72
N GLY A 122 -13.68 10.24 -11.84
CA GLY A 122 -13.55 11.69 -11.92
C GLY A 122 -12.13 12.14 -11.56
N ASN A 123 -12.00 12.94 -10.49
CA ASN A 123 -10.71 13.43 -10.01
C ASN A 123 -10.01 12.47 -9.04
N HIS A 124 -10.66 11.38 -8.63
CA HIS A 124 -10.07 10.41 -7.70
C HIS A 124 -9.37 9.31 -8.48
N ILE A 125 -8.12 9.01 -8.09
CA ILE A 125 -7.32 7.93 -8.65
C ILE A 125 -6.92 7.00 -7.51
N HIS A 126 -7.28 5.74 -7.62
CA HIS A 126 -6.98 4.69 -6.64
C HIS A 126 -6.02 3.69 -7.29
N ILE A 127 -4.83 3.58 -6.72
CA ILE A 127 -3.83 2.57 -7.12
C ILE A 127 -3.96 1.41 -6.14
N LYS A 128 -4.46 0.28 -6.62
CA LYS A 128 -4.59 -0.96 -5.86
C LYS A 128 -3.41 -1.85 -6.19
N ILE A 129 -2.76 -2.41 -5.18
CA ILE A 129 -1.60 -3.29 -5.37
C ILE A 129 -1.63 -4.42 -4.35
N SER A 130 -1.29 -5.62 -4.77
CA SER A 130 -1.22 -6.77 -3.88
C SER A 130 -0.01 -7.66 -4.13
N ALA A 131 0.51 -8.20 -3.02
CA ALA A 131 1.66 -9.09 -2.99
C ALA A 131 1.67 -9.87 -1.68
N ILE A 132 2.38 -10.99 -1.63
CA ILE A 132 2.67 -11.68 -0.36
C ILE A 132 3.41 -10.76 0.61
N SER A 133 4.38 -9.97 0.14
CA SER A 133 5.14 -9.05 0.98
C SER A 133 5.68 -7.87 0.18
N PHE A 134 5.98 -6.78 0.87
CA PHE A 134 6.55 -5.57 0.30
C PHE A 134 7.83 -5.15 1.05
N LEU A 135 8.73 -4.46 0.37
CA LEU A 135 9.90 -3.80 0.97
C LEU A 135 9.48 -2.51 1.67
N HIS A 136 10.37 -1.98 2.53
CA HIS A 136 10.11 -0.71 3.22
C HIS A 136 9.91 0.42 2.21
N ASN A 137 8.77 1.12 2.31
CA ASN A 137 8.27 2.16 1.42
C ASN A 137 8.01 1.74 -0.04
N GLN A 138 8.05 0.45 -0.39
CA GLN A 138 7.94 0.00 -1.77
C GLN A 138 6.70 0.53 -2.48
N VAL A 139 5.52 0.35 -1.89
CA VAL A 139 4.25 0.82 -2.48
C VAL A 139 4.29 2.34 -2.70
N ARG A 140 4.80 3.11 -1.74
CA ARG A 140 4.87 4.58 -1.84
C ARG A 140 5.87 5.05 -2.90
N ILE A 141 6.98 4.33 -3.09
CA ILE A 141 7.95 4.64 -4.13
C ILE A 141 7.38 4.28 -5.50
N ILE A 142 6.70 3.14 -5.63
CA ILE A 142 5.98 2.76 -6.85
C ILE A 142 4.97 3.84 -7.22
N VAL A 143 4.10 4.24 -6.28
CA VAL A 143 3.08 5.27 -6.50
C VAL A 143 3.71 6.59 -6.93
N GLY A 144 4.78 7.04 -6.27
CA GLY A 144 5.43 8.29 -6.63
C GLY A 144 6.06 8.24 -8.03
N THR A 145 6.67 7.10 -8.41
CA THR A 145 7.15 6.87 -9.78
C THR A 145 6.00 6.91 -10.79
N LEU A 146 4.88 6.23 -10.52
CA LEU A 146 3.72 6.25 -11.42
C LEU A 146 3.15 7.65 -11.59
N VAL A 147 3.07 8.44 -10.51
CA VAL A 147 2.64 9.85 -10.61
C VAL A 147 3.60 10.69 -11.46
N GLU A 148 4.92 10.49 -11.36
CA GLU A 148 5.87 11.15 -12.25
C GLU A 148 5.67 10.75 -13.72
N PHE A 149 5.39 9.46 -13.99
CA PHE A 149 5.10 8.99 -15.35
C PHE A 149 3.85 9.66 -15.92
N GLY A 150 2.75 9.69 -15.15
CA GLY A 150 1.50 10.33 -15.55
C GLY A 150 1.64 11.84 -15.72
N LYS A 151 2.42 12.51 -14.87
CA LYS A 151 2.66 13.96 -14.90
C LYS A 151 3.51 14.37 -16.10
N ASN A 152 4.61 13.65 -16.35
CA ASN A 152 5.60 14.00 -17.36
C ASN A 152 5.35 13.32 -18.71
N ARG A 153 4.29 12.51 -18.82
CA ARG A 153 3.99 11.67 -19.99
C ARG A 153 5.17 10.78 -20.39
N THR A 154 5.84 10.22 -19.39
CA THR A 154 7.01 9.36 -19.58
C THR A 154 6.59 8.10 -20.35
N ASN A 155 7.46 7.62 -21.24
CA ASN A 155 7.24 6.35 -21.92
C ASN A 155 7.08 5.21 -20.88
N PRO A 156 5.95 4.47 -20.88
CA PRO A 156 5.73 3.35 -19.96
C PRO A 156 6.87 2.32 -19.89
N GLN A 157 7.54 2.09 -21.02
CA GLN A 157 8.63 1.13 -21.14
C GLN A 157 9.83 1.47 -20.24
N GLU A 158 10.01 2.74 -19.87
CA GLU A 158 11.06 3.18 -18.95
C GLU A 158 10.93 2.54 -17.56
N MET A 159 9.75 2.01 -17.20
CA MET A 159 9.59 1.27 -15.95
C MET A 159 10.51 0.05 -15.87
N LEU A 160 10.74 -0.66 -16.99
CA LEU A 160 11.70 -1.78 -17.03
C LEU A 160 13.14 -1.29 -16.84
N ASN A 161 13.49 -0.14 -17.38
CA ASN A 161 14.80 0.46 -17.18
C ASN A 161 15.02 0.80 -15.69
N ILE A 162 14.01 1.36 -15.03
CA ILE A 162 14.06 1.63 -13.58
C ILE A 162 14.24 0.34 -12.78
N LEU A 163 13.49 -0.73 -13.10
CA LEU A 163 13.65 -2.03 -12.43
C LEU A 163 15.08 -2.57 -12.61
N ASN A 164 15.58 -2.60 -13.84
CA ASN A 164 16.89 -3.16 -14.19
C ASN A 164 18.07 -2.39 -13.59
N GLN A 165 17.91 -1.10 -13.29
CA GLN A 165 18.96 -0.31 -12.66
C GLN A 165 19.23 -0.70 -11.20
N CYS A 166 18.29 -1.36 -10.51
CA CYS A 166 18.38 -1.74 -9.10
C CYS A 166 18.88 -0.60 -8.17
N LYS A 167 18.56 0.66 -8.51
CA LYS A 167 19.07 1.86 -7.83
C LYS A 167 17.91 2.74 -7.40
N ARG A 168 17.83 3.04 -6.09
CA ARG A 168 16.75 3.86 -5.53
C ARG A 168 16.59 5.22 -6.22
N ASN A 169 17.68 5.86 -6.65
CA ASN A 169 17.62 7.17 -7.32
C ASN A 169 17.07 7.12 -8.77
N ALA A 170 16.91 5.93 -9.35
CA ALA A 170 16.25 5.75 -10.65
C ALA A 170 14.72 5.86 -10.55
N ALA A 171 14.15 5.53 -9.39
CA ALA A 171 12.72 5.65 -9.12
C ALA A 171 12.34 7.06 -8.65
N GLY A 172 11.06 7.40 -8.79
CA GLY A 172 10.51 8.68 -8.40
C GLY A 172 10.57 8.96 -6.89
N VAL A 173 9.97 10.09 -6.52
CA VAL A 173 9.86 10.50 -5.11
C VAL A 173 9.06 9.47 -4.31
N THR A 174 9.29 9.40 -3.00
CA THR A 174 8.42 8.58 -2.14
C THR A 174 7.11 9.34 -1.92
N ALA A 175 5.98 8.78 -2.38
CA ALA A 175 4.67 9.40 -2.17
C ALA A 175 4.37 9.62 -0.67
N PRO A 176 3.60 10.64 -0.27
CA PRO A 176 3.25 10.88 1.13
C PRO A 176 2.59 9.65 1.80
N PRO A 177 2.74 9.45 3.12
CA PRO A 177 2.24 8.24 3.78
C PRO A 177 0.73 8.21 3.94
N PHE A 178 0.09 9.38 4.11
CA PHE A 178 -1.32 9.51 4.48
C PHE A 178 -2.32 9.09 3.39
N GLY A 179 -1.86 8.92 2.15
CA GLY A 179 -2.69 8.37 1.06
C GLY A 179 -2.70 6.84 1.00
N LEU A 180 -1.87 6.15 1.79
CA LEU A 180 -1.70 4.70 1.75
C LEU A 180 -2.56 3.97 2.79
N TYR A 181 -3.28 2.94 2.34
CA TYR A 181 -4.17 2.14 3.18
C TYR A 181 -3.88 0.65 3.02
N LEU A 182 -3.73 -0.07 4.13
CA LEU A 182 -3.79 -1.52 4.16
C LEU A 182 -5.26 -1.97 4.18
N VAL A 183 -5.77 -2.41 3.03
CA VAL A 183 -7.20 -2.68 2.88
C VAL A 183 -7.56 -4.09 3.35
N LYS A 184 -6.74 -5.09 3.03
CA LYS A 184 -7.02 -6.51 3.29
C LYS A 184 -5.74 -7.33 3.48
N ILE A 185 -5.83 -8.40 4.25
CA ILE A 185 -4.84 -9.48 4.32
C ILE A 185 -5.58 -10.81 4.11
N ASP A 186 -5.06 -11.68 3.27
CA ASP A 186 -5.55 -13.04 3.07
C ASP A 186 -4.69 -14.03 3.86
N TYR A 187 -5.34 -15.04 4.46
CA TYR A 187 -4.74 -16.09 5.30
C TYR A 187 -4.95 -17.49 4.74
#